data_AF-A0AAD6UD43-F1
#
_entry.id   AF-A0AAD6UD43-F1
#
_cell.length_a   1.000
_cell.length_b   1.000
_cell.length_c   1.000
_cell.angle_alpha   90.00
_cell.angle_beta   90.00
_cell.angle_gamma   90.00
#
_symmetry.space_group_name_H-M   'P 1'
#
loop_
_entity.id
_entity.type
_entity.pdbx_description
1 polymer ?
#
loop_
_entity_poly.entity_id
_entity_poly.type
_entity_poly.pdbx_seq_one_letter_code
_entity_poly.pdbx_strand_id
1 'polypeptide(L)'
;MTKIMLEDTLDLNASYYNGVLYLEENPGPMRFDENSSRGIFLGHKFESICTTAAGGERSNGDVDMHTLWDAAILRTLGSLKILLVGEVDCVKPGYAENPGPENYVELKTKKQNPKTQLKAQRKWTMQSCLHSSDCFGPQA
;
A
#
# COMPACT_ATOMS: atom_id res chain seq x y z
N MET A 1 -22.23 -12.08 -14.86
CA MET A 1 -21.05 -12.37 -14.01
C MET A 1 -19.94 -11.43 -14.47
N THR A 2 -19.68 -10.36 -13.71
CA THR A 2 -18.71 -9.33 -14.11
C THR A 2 -17.31 -9.81 -13.77
N LYS A 3 -16.50 -10.12 -14.79
CA LYS A 3 -15.06 -10.36 -14.60
C LYS A 3 -14.38 -9.01 -14.41
N ILE A 4 -13.91 -8.74 -13.21
CA ILE A 4 -12.95 -7.67 -12.96
C ILE A 4 -11.59 -8.22 -13.38
N MET A 5 -11.22 -7.99 -14.64
CA MET A 5 -9.87 -8.29 -15.13
C MET A 5 -8.96 -7.15 -14.65
N LEU A 6 -8.26 -7.35 -13.53
CA LEU A 6 -7.02 -6.62 -13.27
C LEU A 6 -6.00 -7.22 -14.23
N GLU A 7 -5.35 -6.38 -15.02
CA GLU A 7 -4.70 -6.74 -16.29
C GLU A 7 -3.54 -7.76 -16.20
N ASP A 8 -3.13 -8.15 -14.99
CA ASP A 8 -2.10 -9.14 -14.70
C ASP A 8 -2.74 -10.30 -13.93
N THR A 9 -2.53 -11.53 -14.37
CA THR A 9 -2.93 -12.71 -13.60
C THR A 9 -2.04 -12.82 -12.36
N LEU A 10 -2.65 -12.67 -11.19
CA LEU A 10 -2.00 -12.87 -9.90
C LEU A 10 -2.19 -14.33 -9.49
N ASP A 11 -1.09 -15.05 -9.32
CA ASP A 11 -1.09 -16.40 -8.75
C ASP A 11 -0.91 -16.31 -7.24
N LEU A 12 -1.83 -16.92 -6.48
CA LEU A 12 -1.78 -16.96 -5.02
C LEU A 12 -1.60 -18.39 -4.53
N ASN A 13 -0.62 -18.61 -3.66
CA ASN A 13 -0.54 -19.79 -2.82
C ASN A 13 -1.63 -19.70 -1.73
N ALA A 14 -2.35 -20.80 -1.51
CA ALA A 14 -3.39 -20.88 -0.50
C ALA A 14 -3.12 -22.03 0.46
N SER A 15 -3.07 -21.74 1.75
CA SER A 15 -2.90 -22.73 2.82
C SER A 15 -3.99 -22.57 3.86
N TYR A 16 -4.64 -23.68 4.26
CA TYR A 16 -5.65 -23.65 5.32
C TYR A 16 -5.14 -24.40 6.54
N TYR A 17 -5.02 -23.70 7.66
CA TYR A 17 -4.48 -24.26 8.89
C TYR A 17 -5.23 -23.71 10.10
N ASN A 18 -5.67 -24.62 10.98
CA ASN A 18 -6.34 -24.32 12.25
C ASN A 18 -7.49 -23.29 12.13
N GLY A 19 -8.34 -23.44 11.11
CA GLY A 19 -9.49 -22.56 10.90
C GLY A 19 -9.20 -21.29 10.10
N VAL A 20 -7.94 -21.02 9.74
CA VAL A 20 -7.50 -19.79 9.06
C VAL A 20 -7.02 -20.10 7.65
N LEU A 21 -7.49 -19.31 6.68
CA LEU A 21 -7.00 -19.33 5.29
C LEU A 21 -5.89 -18.29 5.13
N TYR A 22 -4.70 -18.75 4.77
CA TYR A 22 -3.54 -17.93 4.44
C TYR A 22 -3.41 -17.82 2.93
N LEU A 23 -3.19 -16.60 2.44
CA LEU A 23 -2.96 -16.30 1.02
C LEU A 23 -1.61 -15.59 0.90
N GLU A 24 -0.78 -16.05 -0.01
CA GLU A 24 0.56 -15.54 -0.32
C GLU A 24 0.67 -15.36 -1.83
N GLU A 25 1.27 -14.26 -2.29
CA GLU A 25 1.58 -14.11 -3.71
C GLU A 25 2.69 -15.09 -4.13
N ASN A 26 2.45 -15.84 -5.20
CA ASN A 26 3.51 -16.62 -5.83
C ASN A 26 4.33 -15.66 -6.70
N PRO A 27 5.60 -15.35 -6.34
CA PRO A 27 6.35 -14.27 -6.96
C PRO A 27 6.70 -14.52 -8.43
N GLY A 28 6.52 -15.75 -8.93
CA GLY A 28 6.86 -16.13 -10.30
C GLY A 28 8.32 -15.76 -10.68
N PRO A 29 8.67 -15.80 -11.97
CA PRO A 29 9.93 -15.24 -12.43
C PRO A 29 9.83 -13.70 -12.46
N MET A 30 10.29 -13.06 -11.38
CA MET A 30 10.34 -11.61 -11.26
C MET A 30 11.24 -11.01 -12.35
N ARG A 31 10.67 -10.22 -13.27
CA ARG A 31 11.40 -9.50 -14.32
C ARG A 31 11.33 -8.01 -14.05
N PHE A 32 12.36 -7.46 -13.42
CA PHE A 32 12.55 -6.02 -13.39
C PHE A 32 13.27 -5.59 -14.66
N ASP A 33 12.61 -4.76 -15.47
CA ASP A 33 13.33 -3.99 -16.48
C ASP A 33 13.89 -2.69 -15.86
N GLU A 34 14.90 -2.09 -16.52
CA GLU A 34 15.57 -0.88 -16.02
C GLU A 34 14.60 0.30 -15.80
N ASN A 35 13.53 0.39 -16.60
CA ASN A 35 12.52 1.44 -16.45
C ASN A 35 11.71 1.25 -15.16
N SER A 36 11.42 0.00 -14.81
CA SER A 36 10.72 -0.39 -13.60
C SER A 36 11.57 -0.07 -12.37
N SER A 37 12.87 -0.42 -12.40
CA SER A 37 13.82 -0.07 -11.33
C SER A 37 13.92 1.44 -11.11
N ARG A 38 13.96 2.24 -12.19
CA ARG A 38 13.97 3.70 -12.07
C ARG A 38 12.65 4.27 -11.54
N GLY A 39 11.52 3.68 -11.94
CA GLY A 39 10.20 4.04 -11.42
C GLY A 39 10.09 3.81 -9.91
N ILE A 40 10.56 2.65 -9.45
CA ILE A 40 10.61 2.27 -8.03
C ILE A 40 11.47 3.26 -7.24
N PHE A 41 12.70 3.51 -7.70
CA PHE A 41 13.59 4.48 -7.03
C PHE A 41 12.96 5.88 -6.91
N LEU A 42 12.29 6.36 -7.96
CA LEU A 42 11.62 7.66 -7.92
C LEU A 42 10.44 7.70 -6.93
N GLY A 43 9.74 6.58 -6.73
CA GLY A 43 8.71 6.43 -5.70
C GLY A 43 9.30 6.63 -4.30
N HIS A 44 10.29 5.82 -3.95
CA HIS A 44 10.93 5.91 -2.63
C HIS A 44 11.66 7.23 -2.39
N LYS A 45 12.27 7.83 -3.43
CA LYS A 45 12.88 9.16 -3.27
C LYS A 45 11.81 10.21 -2.99
N PHE A 46 10.65 10.13 -3.62
CA PHE A 46 9.54 11.03 -3.33
C PHE A 46 9.06 10.89 -1.87
N GLU A 47 8.87 9.67 -1.40
CA GLU A 47 8.55 9.39 0.02
C GLU A 47 9.57 10.05 0.95
N SER A 48 10.88 9.81 0.73
CA SER A 48 11.95 10.36 1.59
C SER A 48 11.98 11.89 1.68
N ILE A 49 11.53 12.60 0.64
CA ILE A 49 11.48 14.07 0.60
C ILE A 49 10.19 14.58 1.27
N CYS A 50 9.11 13.81 1.20
CA CYS A 50 7.81 14.15 1.74
C CYS A 50 7.65 13.82 3.22
N THR A 51 8.48 12.93 3.77
CA THR A 51 8.41 12.49 5.16
C THR A 51 9.54 13.05 6.02
N THR A 52 9.35 13.01 7.33
CA THR A 52 10.33 13.35 8.34
C THR A 52 10.21 12.36 9.48
N ALA A 53 11.33 11.95 10.07
CA ALA A 53 11.30 11.26 11.36
C ALA A 53 10.56 12.12 12.40
N ALA A 54 9.94 11.50 13.41
CA ALA A 54 9.26 12.22 14.48
C ALA A 54 10.23 13.21 15.15
N GLY A 55 9.96 14.51 14.99
CA GLY A 55 10.82 15.59 15.51
C GLY A 55 12.10 15.87 14.71
N GLY A 56 12.29 15.28 13.53
CA GLY A 56 13.48 15.42 12.69
C GLY A 56 13.33 16.34 11.48
N GLU A 57 14.47 16.73 10.90
CA GLU A 57 14.53 17.44 9.62
C GLU A 57 14.34 16.50 8.42
N ARG A 58 13.92 17.05 7.27
CA ARG A 58 13.80 16.29 6.01
C ARG A 58 15.17 15.83 5.54
N SER A 59 15.36 14.52 5.39
CA SER A 59 16.60 13.98 4.84
C SER A 59 16.59 14.08 3.30
N ASN A 60 17.42 14.95 2.74
CA ASN A 60 17.73 14.91 1.31
C ASN A 60 18.74 13.78 0.95
N GLY A 61 19.20 13.01 1.93
CA GLY A 61 20.24 11.99 1.83
C GLY A 61 19.83 10.71 1.09
N ASP A 62 20.62 9.66 1.28
CA ASP A 62 20.44 8.35 0.64
C ASP A 62 19.07 7.73 0.97
N VAL A 63 18.50 7.02 0.00
CA VAL A 63 17.22 6.32 0.15
C VAL A 63 17.52 4.89 0.56
N ASP A 64 17.25 4.55 1.81
CA ASP A 64 17.24 3.16 2.26
C ASP A 64 15.87 2.54 2.00
N MET A 65 15.80 1.69 0.97
CA MET A 65 14.57 0.99 0.57
C MET A 65 14.18 -0.14 1.53
N HIS A 66 15.01 -0.45 2.53
CA HIS A 66 14.71 -1.47 3.55
C HIS A 66 14.06 -0.89 4.81
N THR A 67 14.04 0.44 4.95
CA THR A 67 13.37 1.12 6.07
C THR A 67 11.88 1.26 5.74
N LEU A 68 11.04 0.47 6.40
CA LEU A 68 9.59 0.41 6.18
C LEU A 68 8.86 0.43 7.53
N TRP A 69 7.59 0.83 7.52
CA TRP A 69 6.69 0.70 8.68
C TRP A 69 5.38 0.05 8.24
N ASP A 70 5.03 -1.07 8.87
CA ASP A 70 3.84 -1.84 8.53
C ASP A 70 2.75 -1.70 9.60
N ALA A 71 1.49 -1.66 9.15
CA ALA A 71 0.33 -1.73 10.01
C ALA A 71 -0.44 -3.04 9.81
N ALA A 72 -0.76 -3.73 10.91
CA ALA A 72 -1.67 -4.86 10.91
C ALA A 72 -3.12 -4.39 11.10
N ILE A 73 -4.00 -4.80 10.20
CA ILE A 73 -5.35 -4.26 10.08
C ILE A 73 -6.35 -5.40 9.96
N LEU A 74 -7.31 -5.42 10.88
CA LEU A 74 -8.46 -6.30 10.80
C LEU A 74 -9.60 -5.60 10.05
N ARG A 75 -10.17 -6.30 9.08
CA ARG A 75 -11.34 -5.86 8.30
C ARG A 75 -12.37 -6.98 8.24
N THR A 76 -13.62 -6.60 7.99
CA THR A 76 -14.72 -7.52 7.73
C THR A 76 -15.27 -7.27 6.34
N LEU A 77 -15.29 -8.30 5.50
CA LEU A 77 -15.90 -8.26 4.17
C LEU A 77 -17.03 -9.30 4.11
N GLY A 78 -18.27 -8.85 4.24
CA GLY A 78 -19.41 -9.74 4.42
C GLY A 78 -19.25 -10.55 5.71
N SER A 79 -19.17 -11.88 5.61
CA SER A 79 -18.91 -12.78 6.74
C SER A 79 -17.42 -13.11 6.96
N LEU A 80 -16.53 -12.61 6.09
CA LEU A 80 -15.09 -12.90 6.16
C LEU A 80 -14.39 -11.89 7.06
N LYS A 81 -13.67 -12.39 8.07
CA LYS A 81 -12.69 -11.59 8.82
C LYS A 81 -11.35 -11.72 8.13
N ILE A 82 -10.79 -10.60 7.71
CA ILE A 82 -9.56 -10.51 6.94
C ILE A 82 -8.55 -9.74 7.79
N LEU A 83 -7.44 -10.38 8.13
CA LEU A 83 -6.27 -9.71 8.70
C LEU A 83 -5.30 -9.42 7.55
N LEU A 84 -5.01 -8.15 7.34
CA LEU A 84 -4.06 -7.67 6.35
C LEU A 84 -2.89 -6.99 7.07
N VAL A 85 -1.71 -7.11 6.50
CA VAL A 85 -0.54 -6.32 6.90
C VAL A 85 -0.01 -5.65 5.65
N GLY A 86 0.38 -4.39 5.76
CA GLY A 86 1.13 -3.75 4.70
C GLY A 86 1.72 -2.42 5.13
N GLU A 87 2.60 -1.95 4.27
CA GLU A 87 3.37 -0.74 4.46
C GLU A 87 2.46 0.48 4.54
N VAL A 88 2.86 1.44 5.37
CA VAL A 88 2.25 2.75 5.48
C VAL A 88 3.36 3.80 5.37
N ASP A 89 3.32 4.59 4.30
CA ASP A 89 4.39 5.54 3.96
C ASP A 89 4.60 6.60 5.04
N CYS A 90 3.51 7.13 5.61
CA CYS A 90 3.57 8.09 6.70
C CYS A 90 2.22 8.28 7.42
N VAL A 91 2.25 9.13 8.44
CA VAL A 91 1.10 9.51 9.25
C VAL A 91 0.93 11.03 9.22
N LYS A 92 -0.32 11.50 9.35
CA LYS A 92 -0.63 12.93 9.39
C LYS A 92 0.16 13.63 10.52
N PRO A 93 0.60 14.88 10.32
CA PRO A 93 1.28 15.65 11.36
C PRO A 93 0.45 15.71 12.66
N GLY A 94 1.10 15.48 13.80
CA GLY A 94 0.47 15.48 15.12
C GLY A 94 -0.06 14.13 15.60
N TYR A 95 0.01 13.07 14.79
CA TYR A 95 -0.49 11.73 15.14
C TYR A 95 0.60 10.66 15.28
N ALA A 96 1.89 11.06 15.28
CA ALA A 96 3.02 10.13 15.24
C ALA A 96 3.15 9.20 16.46
N GLU A 97 2.70 9.62 17.64
CA GLU A 97 2.86 8.84 18.88
C GLU A 97 1.86 7.68 19.01
N ASN A 98 0.70 7.79 18.36
CA ASN A 98 -0.33 6.75 18.35
C ASN A 98 -1.19 6.87 17.09
N PRO A 99 -0.65 6.49 15.92
CA PRO A 99 -1.37 6.68 14.67
C PRO A 99 -2.44 5.60 14.49
N GLY A 100 -3.70 6.01 14.41
CA GLY A 100 -4.80 5.17 13.93
C GLY A 100 -4.87 5.14 12.39
N PRO A 101 -5.53 4.13 11.78
CA PRO A 101 -5.62 3.99 10.32
C PRO A 101 -6.28 5.17 9.57
N GLU A 102 -7.04 6.02 10.27
CA GLU A 102 -7.61 7.26 9.75
C GLU A 102 -6.58 8.38 9.58
N ASN A 103 -5.39 8.20 10.15
CA ASN A 103 -4.27 9.13 10.09
C ASN A 103 -3.15 8.64 9.19
N TYR A 104 -3.26 7.45 8.60
CA TYR A 104 -2.30 6.95 7.62
C TYR A 104 -2.40 7.72 6.30
N VAL A 105 -1.26 7.89 5.63
CA VAL A 105 -1.16 8.62 4.36
C VAL A 105 -0.32 7.80 3.38
N GLU A 106 -0.90 7.56 2.21
CA GLU A 106 -0.23 6.95 1.06
C GLU A 106 0.30 8.04 0.12
N LEU A 107 1.57 7.92 -0.27
CA LEU A 107 2.31 8.80 -1.17
C LEU A 107 2.51 8.10 -2.51
N LYS A 108 1.97 8.68 -3.58
CA LYS A 108 2.09 8.10 -4.94
C LYS A 108 2.68 9.09 -5.92
N THR A 109 3.56 8.59 -6.78
CA THR A 109 4.03 9.31 -7.96
C THR A 109 3.33 8.80 -9.23
N LYS A 110 3.10 9.70 -10.19
CA LYS A 110 2.69 9.31 -11.54
C LYS A 110 3.20 10.31 -12.57
N LYS A 111 3.33 9.85 -13.82
CA LYS A 111 3.45 10.75 -14.95
C LYS A 111 2.13 11.50 -15.15
N GLN A 112 2.22 12.80 -15.48
CA GLN A 112 1.04 13.60 -15.80
C GLN A 112 0.50 13.20 -17.18
N ASN A 113 -0.42 12.24 -17.18
CA ASN A 113 -1.11 11.77 -18.38
C ASN A 113 -2.59 11.55 -18.06
N PRO A 114 -3.52 12.33 -18.67
CA PRO A 114 -4.95 12.19 -18.41
C PRO A 114 -5.49 10.79 -18.73
N LYS A 115 -4.94 10.11 -19.75
CA LYS A 115 -5.42 8.79 -20.18
C LYS A 115 -5.21 7.69 -19.13
N THR A 116 -4.18 7.82 -18.29
CA THR A 116 -3.85 6.82 -17.27
C THR A 116 -4.40 7.18 -15.89
N GLN A 117 -5.01 8.37 -15.73
CA GLN A 117 -5.46 8.88 -14.45
C GLN A 117 -6.49 7.98 -13.77
N LEU A 118 -7.53 7.56 -14.50
CA LEU A 118 -8.58 6.73 -13.92
C LEU A 118 -8.07 5.36 -13.47
N LYS A 119 -7.16 4.76 -14.25
CA LYS A 119 -6.55 3.48 -13.91
C LYS A 119 -5.70 3.58 -12.64
N ALA A 120 -4.88 4.63 -12.53
CA ALA A 120 -4.09 4.90 -11.34
C ALA A 120 -4.99 5.14 -10.11
N GLN A 121 -6.01 5.99 -10.24
CA GLN A 121 -6.97 6.27 -9.17
C GLN A 121 -7.64 5.00 -8.67
N ARG A 122 -8.10 4.10 -9.55
CA ARG A 122 -8.71 2.82 -9.13
C ARG A 122 -7.74 1.95 -8.32
N LYS A 123 -6.49 1.82 -8.76
CA LYS A 123 -5.47 1.05 -8.03
C LYS A 123 -5.20 1.65 -6.64
N TRP A 124 -4.99 2.96 -6.59
CA TRP A 124 -4.72 3.68 -5.34
C TRP A 124 -5.90 3.64 -4.37
N THR A 125 -7.12 3.84 -4.87
CA THR A 125 -8.33 3.69 -4.07
C THR A 125 -8.39 2.28 -3.48
N MET A 126 -8.25 1.22 -4.28
CA MET A 126 -8.32 -0.15 -3.74
C MET A 126 -7.25 -0.43 -2.67
N GLN A 127 -6.01 -0.01 -2.88
CA GLN A 127 -4.92 -0.17 -1.89
C GLN A 127 -5.25 0.59 -0.60
N SER A 128 -5.47 1.91 -0.70
CA SER A 128 -5.71 2.74 0.48
C SER A 128 -7.00 2.37 1.21
N CYS A 129 -8.04 1.90 0.52
CA CYS A 129 -9.28 1.49 1.18
C CYS A 129 -9.10 0.27 2.10
N LEU A 130 -8.24 -0.66 1.73
CA LEU A 130 -7.98 -1.85 2.56
C LEU A 130 -7.17 -1.49 3.82
N HIS A 131 -6.26 -0.51 3.71
CA HIS A 131 -5.33 -0.13 4.77
C HIS A 131 -5.69 1.14 5.57
N SER A 132 -6.63 1.95 5.11
CA SER A 132 -7.06 3.17 5.82
C SER A 132 -8.54 3.15 6.15
N SER A 133 -8.97 4.08 6.99
CA SER A 133 -10.36 4.22 7.42
C SER A 133 -11.24 4.93 6.39
N ASP A 134 -10.67 5.55 5.36
CA ASP A 134 -11.36 6.57 4.56
C ASP A 134 -12.38 6.02 3.55
N CYS A 135 -12.42 4.71 3.33
CA CYS A 135 -13.28 4.10 2.31
C CYS A 135 -14.42 3.24 2.81
N PHE A 136 -14.34 2.76 4.05
CA PHE A 136 -15.37 1.93 4.66
C PHE A 136 -15.97 2.76 5.78
N GLY A 137 -17.25 3.13 5.62
CA GLY A 137 -17.97 3.96 6.59
C GLY A 137 -17.91 3.41 8.02
N PRO A 138 -18.39 4.18 9.01
CA PRO A 138 -18.20 3.87 10.42
C PRO A 138 -18.60 2.41 10.72
N GLN A 139 -17.67 1.67 11.34
CA GLN A 139 -17.96 0.34 11.85
C GLN A 139 -18.96 0.51 13.01
N ALA A 140 -20.15 -0.07 12.83
CA ALA A 140 -21.22 -0.10 13.82
C ALA A 140 -20.91 -1.06 14.98
#